data_AF-A0A3M6ZRU4-F1
#
_entry.id   AF-A0A3M6ZRU4-F1
#
_cell.length_a   1.000
_cell.length_b   1.000
_cell.length_c   1.000
_cell.angle_alpha   90.00
_cell.angle_beta   90.00
_cell.angle_gamma   90.00
#
_symmetry.space_group_name_H-M   'P 1'
#
loop_
_entity.id
_entity.type
_entity.pdbx_description
1 polymer ?
#
loop_
_entity_poly.entity_id
_entity_poly.type
_entity_poly.pdbx_seq_one_letter_code
_entity_poly.pdbx_strand_id
1 'polypeptide(L)'
;MATVPVGIIPSMWCRCQWDVAPARRSSPTHAFSHFPYLHLHHQQQHYYHYYSYYPVSVLLLLHSPTSYAFLFFPIPTYLDHAKSAFQHALKCNHQWAETTQATDPDFFPTCAQGQAPSILWLGCSDSRAPETTLLGLKPGDVFTHRNIANILSPTDLSLLSVVEFSVFHLKVKHIVVCGHTSCGGVAGAMANGKLGGPLDI
;
A
#
# COMPACT_ATOMS: atom_id res chain seq x y z
N MET A 1 22.34 19.91 -11.86
CA MET A 1 21.32 19.03 -11.26
C MET A 1 21.60 17.62 -11.71
N ALA A 2 21.79 16.67 -10.78
CA ALA A 2 21.88 15.26 -11.16
C ALA A 2 20.47 14.77 -11.49
N THR A 3 20.24 14.33 -12.72
CA THR A 3 18.99 13.70 -13.14
C THR A 3 19.05 12.22 -12.79
N VAL A 4 18.17 11.74 -11.90
CA VAL A 4 18.01 10.30 -11.67
C VAL A 4 17.12 9.74 -12.78
N PRO A 5 17.56 8.72 -13.53
CA PRO A 5 16.73 8.12 -14.56
C PRO A 5 15.49 7.48 -13.93
N VAL A 6 14.31 7.92 -14.36
CA VAL A 6 13.03 7.30 -14.01
C VAL A 6 12.77 6.19 -15.02
N GLY A 7 12.78 4.94 -14.56
CA GLY A 7 12.43 3.78 -15.36
C GLY A 7 10.97 3.43 -15.09
N ILE A 8 10.10 3.55 -16.09
CA ILE A 8 8.78 2.91 -16.00
C ILE A 8 8.99 1.45 -16.35
N ILE A 9 8.85 0.56 -15.38
CA ILE A 9 8.81 -0.87 -15.63
C ILE A 9 7.40 -1.18 -16.17
N PRO A 10 7.24 -1.53 -17.46
CA PRO A 10 5.92 -1.88 -18.00
C PRO A 10 5.37 -3.07 -17.21
N SER A 11 4.04 -3.17 -17.11
CA SER A 11 3.36 -4.30 -16.44
C SER A 11 3.75 -5.69 -16.97
N MET A 12 4.51 -5.77 -18.06
CA MET A 12 5.06 -6.99 -18.65
C MET A 12 6.38 -7.47 -17.99
N TRP A 13 7.11 -6.60 -17.29
CA TRP A 13 8.39 -6.94 -16.65
C TRP A 13 8.22 -7.52 -15.25
N CYS A 14 7.26 -7.01 -14.48
CA CYS A 14 6.79 -7.76 -13.33
C CYS A 14 5.80 -8.82 -13.84
N ARG A 15 6.07 -10.11 -13.62
CA ARG A 15 5.06 -11.18 -13.77
C ARG A 15 3.95 -11.07 -12.69
N CYS A 16 3.67 -9.85 -12.24
CA CYS A 16 2.47 -9.40 -11.54
C CYS A 16 1.22 -9.44 -12.44
N GLN A 17 1.36 -9.85 -13.71
CA GLN A 17 0.23 -10.24 -14.55
C GLN A 17 -0.35 -11.54 -13.99
N TRP A 18 -1.26 -11.41 -13.02
CA TRP A 18 -2.10 -12.51 -12.57
C TRP A 18 -3.11 -12.77 -13.68
N ASP A 19 -2.65 -13.42 -14.76
CA ASP A 19 -3.44 -13.76 -15.93
C ASP A 19 -4.61 -14.64 -15.50
N VAL A 20 -5.77 -14.01 -15.28
CA VAL A 20 -7.03 -14.69 -15.49
C VAL A 20 -7.19 -14.82 -17.01
N ALA A 21 -7.42 -16.04 -17.48
CA ALA A 21 -7.59 -16.41 -18.88
C ALA A 21 -8.34 -15.34 -19.72
N PRO A 22 -8.03 -15.16 -21.01
CA PRO A 22 -8.50 -14.01 -21.79
C PRO A 22 -10.02 -13.99 -21.90
N ALA A 23 -10.67 -13.10 -21.14
CA ALA A 23 -12.05 -12.71 -21.39
C ALA A 23 -12.08 -11.97 -22.75
N ARG A 24 -12.95 -12.45 -23.64
CA ARG A 24 -13.12 -11.93 -25.01
C ARG A 24 -13.34 -10.42 -25.01
N ARG A 25 -12.62 -9.74 -25.90
CA ARG A 25 -12.86 -8.35 -26.27
C ARG A 25 -14.24 -8.22 -26.92
N SER A 26 -15.04 -7.28 -26.45
CA SER A 26 -16.01 -6.57 -27.29
C SER A 26 -15.80 -5.07 -27.11
N SER A 27 -15.57 -4.41 -28.24
CA SER A 27 -15.29 -2.98 -28.42
C SER A 27 -16.61 -2.21 -28.69
N PRO A 28 -16.60 -0.92 -29.11
CA PRO A 28 -16.95 0.22 -28.23
C PRO A 28 -18.08 1.09 -28.78
N THR A 29 -18.72 1.94 -27.98
CA THR A 29 -19.52 3.07 -28.49
C THR A 29 -19.66 4.23 -27.49
N HIS A 30 -19.22 5.42 -27.92
CA HIS A 30 -19.82 6.78 -27.76
C HIS A 30 -20.15 7.32 -26.35
N ALA A 31 -20.04 8.61 -26.00
CA ALA A 31 -19.63 9.84 -26.65
C ALA A 31 -19.40 10.92 -25.55
N PHE A 32 -18.62 11.94 -25.90
CA PHE A 32 -18.39 13.17 -25.13
C PHE A 32 -19.67 14.01 -24.99
N SER A 33 -19.87 14.67 -23.82
CA SER A 33 -20.30 16.07 -23.76
C SER A 33 -20.33 16.66 -22.34
N HIS A 34 -19.64 17.79 -22.20
CA HIS A 34 -19.88 18.98 -21.35
C HIS A 34 -19.68 18.97 -19.82
N PHE A 35 -18.64 19.73 -19.43
CA PHE A 35 -18.44 20.41 -18.15
C PHE A 35 -19.24 21.71 -18.05
N PRO A 36 -19.60 22.13 -16.82
CA PRO A 36 -19.37 23.51 -16.44
C PRO A 36 -18.57 23.64 -15.12
N TYR A 37 -17.65 24.60 -15.14
CA TYR A 37 -17.00 25.23 -13.99
C TYR A 37 -18.03 25.80 -13.02
N LEU A 38 -17.83 25.66 -11.69
CA LEU A 38 -17.81 26.81 -10.76
C LEU A 38 -17.36 26.46 -9.33
N HIS A 39 -16.49 27.36 -8.83
CA HIS A 39 -16.26 27.82 -7.45
C HIS A 39 -15.64 26.92 -6.36
N LEU A 40 -14.34 27.15 -6.19
CA LEU A 40 -13.62 27.16 -4.91
C LEU A 40 -14.28 28.12 -3.90
N HIS A 41 -14.63 27.61 -2.72
CA HIS A 41 -14.52 28.34 -1.47
C HIS A 41 -14.23 27.38 -0.31
N HIS A 42 -12.98 27.44 0.17
CA HIS A 42 -12.56 27.47 1.57
C HIS A 42 -13.51 26.85 2.61
N GLN A 43 -13.20 25.63 3.10
CA GLN A 43 -13.22 25.27 4.53
C GLN A 43 -12.33 24.03 4.78
N GLN A 44 -11.04 24.28 5.02
CA GLN A 44 -10.24 23.43 5.90
C GLN A 44 -10.98 23.38 7.26
N GLN A 45 -11.28 22.20 7.82
CA GLN A 45 -11.43 21.88 9.25
C GLN A 45 -12.18 20.55 9.54
N HIS A 46 -12.67 19.78 8.56
CA HIS A 46 -13.52 18.59 8.83
C HIS A 46 -12.97 17.21 8.39
N TYR A 47 -11.66 16.98 8.35
CA TYR A 47 -11.09 15.68 7.93
C TYR A 47 -10.75 14.69 9.06
N TYR A 48 -11.00 15.03 10.33
CA TYR A 48 -10.72 14.12 11.47
C TYR A 48 -11.83 13.13 11.81
N HIS A 49 -12.96 13.11 11.09
CA HIS A 49 -14.14 12.35 11.48
C HIS A 49 -14.47 11.10 10.63
N TYR A 50 -13.54 10.61 9.79
CA TYR A 50 -13.83 9.49 8.86
C TYR A 50 -13.14 8.14 9.19
N TYR A 51 -12.68 7.93 10.44
CA TYR A 51 -12.04 6.67 10.87
C TYR A 51 -12.88 5.85 11.86
N SER A 52 -14.19 5.72 11.65
CA SER A 52 -15.07 4.95 12.56
C SER A 52 -15.61 3.62 11.99
N TYR A 53 -14.97 3.04 10.97
CA TYR A 53 -15.42 1.78 10.37
C TYR A 53 -14.32 0.73 10.22
N TYR A 54 -13.49 0.51 11.25
CA TYR A 54 -12.73 -0.74 11.41
C TYR A 54 -12.58 -1.05 12.90
N PRO A 55 -12.68 -2.33 13.34
CA PRO A 55 -12.56 -2.70 14.74
C PRO A 55 -11.08 -2.67 15.13
N VAL A 56 -10.56 -1.48 15.39
CA VAL A 56 -9.31 -1.28 16.14
C VAL A 56 -9.75 -0.62 17.45
N SER A 57 -9.59 -1.33 18.55
CA SER A 57 -10.10 -0.95 19.87
C SER A 57 -9.51 0.38 20.34
N VAL A 58 -10.24 1.48 20.14
CA VAL A 58 -9.99 2.77 20.82
C VAL A 58 -10.99 2.86 21.97
N LEU A 59 -10.50 2.71 23.20
CA LEU A 59 -11.28 2.89 24.41
C LEU A 59 -11.62 4.37 24.56
N LEU A 60 -12.77 4.80 24.05
CA LEU A 60 -13.34 6.11 24.36
C LEU A 60 -14.07 6.03 25.71
N LEU A 61 -13.46 6.56 26.77
CA LEU A 61 -14.14 6.80 28.05
C LEU A 61 -15.12 7.97 27.88
N LEU A 62 -16.35 7.67 27.45
CA LEU A 62 -17.46 8.61 27.58
C LEU A 62 -18.00 8.55 29.01
N HIS A 63 -17.84 9.65 29.74
CA HIS A 63 -18.48 9.86 31.02
C HIS A 63 -19.99 10.08 30.81
N SER A 64 -20.80 9.14 31.31
CA SER A 64 -22.16 9.43 31.75
C SER A 64 -22.45 8.61 33.02
N PRO A 65 -22.74 9.26 34.17
CA PRO A 65 -23.00 8.56 35.41
C PRO A 65 -24.47 8.20 35.44
N THR A 66 -24.82 6.95 35.10
CA THR A 66 -25.93 6.20 35.71
C THR A 66 -26.04 4.83 35.05
N SER A 67 -25.84 3.79 35.86
CA SER A 67 -26.23 2.40 35.63
C SER A 67 -25.46 1.60 34.56
N TYR A 68 -24.40 0.91 35.00
CA TYR A 68 -23.74 -0.16 34.23
C TYR A 68 -24.55 -1.45 34.32
N ALA A 69 -25.28 -1.80 33.25
CA ALA A 69 -25.67 -3.18 32.99
C ALA A 69 -24.60 -3.80 32.07
N PHE A 70 -23.78 -4.71 32.60
CA PHE A 70 -22.82 -5.47 31.80
C PHE A 70 -23.56 -6.51 30.96
N LEU A 71 -24.03 -6.10 29.78
CA LEU A 71 -24.38 -7.03 28.73
C LEU A 71 -23.08 -7.57 28.14
N PHE A 72 -22.63 -8.72 28.65
CA PHE A 72 -21.60 -9.52 28.00
C PHE A 72 -22.17 -10.03 26.66
N PHE A 73 -21.92 -9.29 25.59
CA PHE A 73 -22.11 -9.82 24.25
C PHE A 73 -21.03 -10.89 24.02
N PRO A 74 -21.40 -12.15 23.68
CA PRO A 74 -20.41 -13.16 23.34
C PRO A 74 -19.63 -12.68 22.12
N ILE A 75 -18.30 -12.62 22.26
CA ILE A 75 -17.39 -12.30 21.16
C ILE A 75 -17.62 -13.34 20.05
N PRO A 76 -17.95 -12.94 18.81
CA PRO A 76 -18.15 -13.89 17.73
C PRO A 76 -16.88 -14.70 17.46
N THR A 77 -17.03 -16.00 17.25
CA THR A 77 -15.98 -17.00 16.95
C THR A 77 -15.11 -16.70 15.71
N TYR A 78 -15.32 -15.56 15.04
CA TYR A 78 -14.49 -15.08 13.93
C TYR A 78 -13.10 -14.60 14.40
N LEU A 79 -12.92 -14.26 15.68
CA LEU A 79 -11.64 -13.81 16.24
C LEU A 79 -10.60 -14.92 16.46
N ASP A 80 -10.96 -16.21 16.30
CA ASP A 80 -10.01 -17.31 16.44
C ASP A 80 -9.09 -17.49 15.21
N HIS A 81 -9.56 -17.12 14.01
CA HIS A 81 -8.75 -17.27 12.78
C HIS A 81 -7.70 -16.15 12.62
N ALA A 82 -7.97 -14.95 13.15
CA ALA A 82 -7.00 -13.84 13.12
C ALA A 82 -5.86 -14.03 14.13
N LYS A 83 -6.15 -14.65 15.29
CA LYS A 83 -5.11 -15.08 16.23
C LYS A 83 -4.19 -16.15 15.62
N SER A 84 -4.66 -17.01 14.72
CA SER A 84 -3.82 -18.05 14.10
C SER A 84 -2.88 -17.51 13.01
N ALA A 85 -3.35 -16.62 12.13
CA ALA A 85 -2.53 -16.08 11.03
C ALA A 85 -1.39 -15.17 11.53
N PHE A 86 -1.66 -14.32 12.52
CA PHE A 86 -0.62 -13.46 13.10
C PHE A 86 0.44 -14.28 13.85
N GLN A 87 0.03 -15.26 14.66
CA GLN A 87 0.95 -16.15 15.34
C GLN A 87 1.77 -16.99 14.36
N HIS A 88 1.16 -17.44 13.26
CA HIS A 88 1.87 -18.09 12.17
C HIS A 88 2.94 -17.17 11.56
N ALA A 89 2.61 -15.89 11.28
CA ALA A 89 3.57 -14.93 10.76
C ALA A 89 4.75 -14.69 11.70
N LEU A 90 4.52 -14.61 13.03
CA LEU A 90 5.59 -14.52 14.01
C LEU A 90 6.51 -15.76 13.98
N LYS A 91 5.92 -16.95 13.89
CA LYS A 91 6.69 -18.20 13.74
C LYS A 91 7.50 -18.21 12.44
N CYS A 92 6.91 -17.80 11.32
CA CYS A 92 7.61 -17.67 10.04
C CYS A 92 8.75 -16.66 10.12
N ASN A 93 8.58 -15.53 10.83
CA ASN A 93 9.63 -14.55 11.04
C ASN A 93 10.81 -15.13 11.84
N HIS A 94 10.53 -15.85 12.93
CA HIS A 94 11.58 -16.53 13.70
C HIS A 94 12.36 -17.53 12.83
N GLN A 95 11.64 -18.37 12.08
CA GLN A 95 12.26 -19.35 11.19
C GLN A 95 13.08 -18.68 10.07
N TRP A 96 12.57 -17.58 9.49
CA TRP A 96 13.29 -16.78 8.51
C TRP A 96 14.59 -16.21 9.08
N ALA A 97 14.54 -15.67 10.31
CA ALA A 97 15.72 -15.10 10.95
C ALA A 97 16.79 -16.15 11.23
N GLU A 98 16.41 -17.31 11.77
CA GLU A 98 17.31 -18.44 12.03
C GLU A 98 17.95 -18.95 10.72
N THR A 99 17.14 -19.16 9.69
CA THR A 99 17.62 -19.65 8.39
C THR A 99 18.55 -18.64 7.73
N THR A 100 18.23 -17.34 7.82
CA THR A 100 19.06 -16.27 7.26
C THR A 100 20.40 -16.18 7.99
N GLN A 101 20.41 -16.21 9.32
CA GLN A 101 21.64 -16.19 10.12
C GLN A 101 22.52 -17.43 9.85
N ALA A 102 21.92 -18.59 9.61
CA ALA A 102 22.65 -19.81 9.30
C ALA A 102 23.24 -19.82 7.88
N THR A 103 22.55 -19.21 6.91
CA THR A 103 22.96 -19.18 5.49
C THR A 103 23.85 -18.00 5.13
N ASP A 104 23.67 -16.86 5.80
CA ASP A 104 24.37 -15.60 5.58
C ASP A 104 24.63 -14.93 6.95
N PRO A 105 25.67 -15.36 7.70
CA PRO A 105 25.89 -14.90 9.08
C PRO A 105 26.15 -13.40 9.21
N ASP A 106 26.64 -12.77 8.14
CA ASP A 106 26.96 -11.35 8.09
C ASP A 106 25.76 -10.47 7.70
N PHE A 107 24.63 -11.08 7.31
CA PHE A 107 23.45 -10.37 6.85
C PHE A 107 22.94 -9.33 7.87
N PHE A 108 22.64 -9.75 9.11
CA PHE A 108 22.11 -8.85 10.13
C PHE A 108 23.13 -7.79 10.60
N PRO A 109 24.40 -8.14 10.88
CA PRO A 109 25.43 -7.15 11.17
C PRO A 109 25.59 -6.09 10.08
N THR A 110 25.56 -6.51 8.80
CA THR A 110 25.65 -5.60 7.66
C THR A 110 24.43 -4.70 7.57
N CYS A 111 23.22 -5.27 7.67
CA CYS A 111 21.98 -4.50 7.65
C CYS A 111 21.91 -3.45 8.78
N ALA A 112 22.46 -3.77 9.97
CA ALA A 112 22.48 -2.87 11.11
C ALA A 112 23.39 -1.64 10.90
N GLN A 113 24.37 -1.70 9.98
CA GLN A 113 25.26 -0.58 9.70
C GLN A 113 24.58 0.51 8.85
N GLY A 114 23.50 0.18 8.15
CA GLY A 114 22.73 1.12 7.35
C GLY A 114 22.21 0.49 6.07
N GLN A 115 21.42 1.28 5.32
CA GLN A 115 20.87 0.88 4.03
C GLN A 115 21.40 1.79 2.92
N ALA A 116 21.59 1.23 1.73
CA ALA A 116 21.97 1.97 0.52
C ALA A 116 21.30 1.37 -0.74
N PRO A 117 19.95 1.35 -0.78
CA PRO A 117 19.22 0.77 -1.91
C PRO A 117 19.52 1.54 -3.19
N SER A 118 19.65 0.83 -4.31
CA SER A 118 19.84 1.46 -5.63
C SER A 118 18.51 1.75 -6.35
N ILE A 119 17.40 1.22 -5.85
CA ILE A 119 16.08 1.29 -6.48
C ILE A 119 15.06 1.86 -5.48
N LEU A 120 14.29 2.85 -5.92
CA LEU A 120 13.01 3.23 -5.31
C LEU A 120 11.87 2.55 -6.09
N TRP A 121 11.03 1.79 -5.40
CA TRP A 121 9.83 1.16 -5.94
C TRP A 121 8.56 1.87 -5.47
N LEU A 122 7.77 2.34 -6.42
CA LEU A 122 6.45 2.95 -6.23
C LEU A 122 5.39 1.99 -6.78
N GLY A 123 4.72 1.23 -5.90
CA GLY A 123 3.84 0.13 -6.27
C GLY A 123 2.47 0.15 -5.60
N CYS A 124 1.63 -0.82 -5.96
CA CYS A 124 0.30 -0.95 -5.35
C CYS A 124 0.38 -1.71 -4.01
N SER A 125 -0.50 -1.40 -3.06
CA SER A 125 -0.66 -2.16 -1.81
C SER A 125 -1.23 -3.57 -2.00
N ASP A 126 -1.55 -3.98 -3.23
CA ASP A 126 -2.00 -5.34 -3.56
C ASP A 126 -1.05 -6.39 -2.97
N SER A 127 -1.59 -7.28 -2.12
CA SER A 127 -0.79 -8.26 -1.35
C SER A 127 -0.02 -9.25 -2.21
N ARG A 128 -0.38 -9.37 -3.48
CA ARG A 128 0.28 -10.24 -4.45
C ARG A 128 1.52 -9.59 -5.07
N ALA A 129 1.76 -8.29 -4.86
CA ALA A 129 2.88 -7.56 -5.45
C ALA A 129 3.97 -7.12 -4.44
N PRO A 130 4.61 -8.04 -3.68
CA PRO A 130 5.78 -7.71 -2.86
C PRO A 130 7.03 -7.54 -3.73
N GLU A 131 7.58 -6.35 -3.79
CA GLU A 131 8.64 -5.95 -4.73
C GLU A 131 9.94 -6.71 -4.56
N THR A 132 10.41 -6.88 -3.32
CA THR A 132 11.67 -7.57 -3.02
C THR A 132 11.61 -9.02 -3.49
N THR A 133 10.49 -9.70 -3.25
CA THR A 133 10.25 -11.08 -3.70
C THR A 133 10.12 -11.19 -5.21
N LEU A 134 9.36 -10.30 -5.84
CA LEU A 134 9.12 -10.32 -7.29
C LEU A 134 10.38 -10.07 -8.10
N LEU A 135 11.30 -9.26 -7.58
CA LEU A 135 12.58 -8.96 -8.20
C LEU A 135 13.68 -9.99 -7.85
N GLY A 136 13.41 -10.92 -6.94
CA GLY A 136 14.42 -11.88 -6.46
C GLY A 136 15.59 -11.21 -5.73
N LEU A 137 15.31 -10.09 -5.05
CA LEU A 137 16.31 -9.28 -4.34
C LEU A 137 16.29 -9.58 -2.84
N LYS A 138 17.27 -9.03 -2.11
CA LYS A 138 17.38 -9.16 -0.66
C LYS A 138 16.82 -7.93 0.06
N PRO A 139 16.44 -8.04 1.34
CA PRO A 139 16.13 -6.87 2.15
C PRO A 139 17.29 -5.86 2.13
N GLY A 140 16.97 -4.58 1.93
CA GLY A 140 17.96 -3.50 1.78
C GLY A 140 18.28 -3.11 0.34
N ASP A 141 17.92 -3.93 -0.65
CA ASP A 141 18.19 -3.63 -2.07
C ASP A 141 17.18 -2.63 -2.68
N VAL A 142 15.94 -2.64 -2.18
CA VAL A 142 14.82 -1.85 -2.70
C VAL A 142 14.22 -0.99 -1.60
N PHE A 143 14.15 0.32 -1.83
CA PHE A 143 13.38 1.25 -1.01
C PHE A 143 11.95 1.33 -1.54
N THR A 144 10.95 1.18 -0.69
CA THR A 144 9.59 0.86 -1.16
C THR A 144 8.56 1.83 -0.61
N HIS A 145 7.72 2.37 -1.51
CA HIS A 145 6.45 3.01 -1.16
C HIS A 145 5.32 2.30 -1.90
N ARG A 146 4.25 1.99 -1.17
CA ARG A 146 3.08 1.30 -1.71
C ARG A 146 1.80 1.96 -1.23
N ASN A 147 0.91 2.30 -2.17
CA ASN A 147 -0.42 2.83 -1.89
C ASN A 147 -1.47 2.19 -2.81
N ILE A 148 -2.75 2.54 -2.65
CA ILE A 148 -3.80 1.98 -3.50
C ILE A 148 -3.61 2.45 -4.94
N ALA A 149 -3.55 1.50 -5.87
CA ALA A 149 -3.37 1.72 -7.30
C ALA A 149 -2.11 2.52 -7.70
N ASN A 150 -1.06 2.50 -6.86
CA ASN A 150 0.24 3.13 -7.14
C ASN A 150 0.09 4.59 -7.64
N ILE A 151 -0.84 5.33 -7.02
CA ILE A 151 -1.20 6.69 -7.41
C ILE A 151 -0.10 7.64 -6.99
N LEU A 152 0.32 8.51 -7.91
CA LEU A 152 1.33 9.53 -7.67
C LEU A 152 0.66 10.90 -7.68
N SER A 153 0.35 11.42 -6.49
CA SER A 153 -0.21 12.76 -6.35
C SER A 153 0.87 13.78 -5.99
N PRO A 154 0.96 14.92 -6.69
CA PRO A 154 1.92 15.97 -6.36
C PRO A 154 1.61 16.69 -5.04
N THR A 155 0.46 16.40 -4.40
CA THR A 155 0.08 16.95 -3.10
C THR A 155 0.14 15.92 -1.97
N ASP A 156 0.54 14.68 -2.27
CA ASP A 156 0.68 13.64 -1.24
C ASP A 156 2.04 13.74 -0.54
N LEU A 157 2.03 14.21 0.70
CA LEU A 157 3.23 14.33 1.53
C LEU A 157 3.88 12.97 1.83
N SER A 158 3.12 11.87 1.84
CA SER A 158 3.68 10.53 2.04
C SER A 158 4.56 10.13 0.87
N LEU A 159 4.08 10.29 -0.36
CA LEU A 159 4.86 10.06 -1.56
C LEU A 159 6.06 11.02 -1.66
N LEU A 160 5.82 12.33 -1.50
CA LEU A 160 6.85 13.34 -1.68
C LEU A 160 8.03 13.13 -0.71
N SER A 161 7.73 12.83 0.56
CA SER A 161 8.78 12.55 1.55
C SER A 161 9.61 11.31 1.21
N VAL A 162 8.98 10.24 0.72
CA VAL A 162 9.71 9.04 0.27
C VAL A 162 10.58 9.33 -0.95
N VAL A 163 10.06 10.06 -1.95
CA VAL A 163 10.83 10.43 -3.15
C VAL A 163 12.01 11.32 -2.78
N GLU A 164 11.79 12.34 -1.95
CA GLU A 164 12.83 13.25 -1.50
C GLU A 164 13.93 12.50 -0.73
N PHE A 165 13.54 11.66 0.22
CA PHE A 165 14.49 10.84 0.98
C PHE A 165 15.31 9.91 0.07
N SER A 166 14.64 9.23 -0.86
CA SER A 166 15.29 8.31 -1.79
C SER A 166 16.31 8.99 -2.69
N VAL A 167 15.94 10.13 -3.28
CA VAL A 167 16.77 10.85 -4.25
C VAL A 167 17.89 11.62 -3.57
N PHE A 168 17.57 12.37 -2.51
CA PHE A 168 18.53 13.29 -1.90
C PHE A 168 19.35 12.66 -0.78
N HIS A 169 18.82 11.68 -0.06
CA HIS A 169 19.54 11.06 1.07
C HIS A 169 20.11 9.68 0.71
N LEU A 170 19.30 8.80 0.12
CA LEU A 170 19.76 7.45 -0.25
C LEU A 170 20.50 7.39 -1.59
N LYS A 171 20.34 8.42 -2.43
CA LYS A 171 20.94 8.52 -3.77
C LYS A 171 20.60 7.31 -4.65
N VAL A 172 19.32 6.89 -4.63
CA VAL A 172 18.84 5.81 -5.48
C VAL A 172 19.18 6.10 -6.94
N LYS A 173 19.56 5.06 -7.68
CA LYS A 173 19.96 5.16 -9.09
C LYS A 173 18.76 5.04 -10.03
N HIS A 174 17.70 4.39 -9.57
CA HIS A 174 16.50 4.11 -10.35
C HIS A 174 15.25 4.38 -9.53
N ILE A 175 14.26 5.00 -10.15
CA ILE A 175 12.89 5.08 -9.64
C ILE A 175 12.01 4.25 -10.55
N VAL A 176 11.27 3.32 -9.96
CA VAL A 176 10.37 2.39 -10.64
C VAL A 176 8.94 2.69 -10.23
N VAL A 177 8.07 2.93 -11.21
CA VAL A 177 6.62 2.93 -11.01
C VAL A 177 6.07 1.63 -11.55
N CYS A 178 5.47 0.80 -10.68
CA CYS A 178 4.95 -0.51 -11.07
C CYS A 178 3.44 -0.61 -10.85
N GLY A 179 2.71 -0.64 -11.96
CA GLY A 179 1.32 -1.10 -11.97
C GLY A 179 1.22 -2.63 -11.97
N HIS A 180 0.00 -3.16 -11.89
CA HIS A 180 -0.26 -4.60 -12.00
C HIS A 180 -1.63 -4.88 -12.63
N THR A 181 -1.82 -6.07 -13.18
CA THR A 181 -3.13 -6.47 -13.73
C THR A 181 -4.12 -6.74 -12.60
N SER A 182 -5.41 -6.65 -12.93
CA SER A 182 -6.51 -6.93 -11.98
C SER A 182 -6.39 -6.11 -10.70
N CYS A 183 -6.01 -4.83 -10.84
CA CYS A 183 -5.89 -3.90 -9.75
C CYS A 183 -7.27 -3.47 -9.24
N GLY A 184 -7.58 -3.80 -7.98
CA GLY A 184 -8.86 -3.45 -7.35
C GLY A 184 -9.11 -1.94 -7.30
N GLY A 185 -8.06 -1.13 -7.06
CA GLY A 185 -8.20 0.33 -7.06
C GLY A 185 -8.51 0.90 -8.45
N VAL A 186 -7.85 0.40 -9.50
CA VAL A 186 -8.16 0.79 -10.90
C VAL A 186 -9.56 0.33 -11.30
N ALA A 187 -9.92 -0.92 -10.97
CA ALA A 187 -11.26 -1.44 -11.24
C ALA A 187 -12.35 -0.63 -10.51
N GLY A 188 -12.09 -0.23 -9.26
CA GLY A 188 -12.95 0.64 -8.48
C GLY A 188 -13.15 2.01 -9.13
N ALA A 189 -12.06 2.66 -9.57
CA ALA A 189 -12.12 3.94 -10.26
C ALA A 189 -12.85 3.88 -11.62
N MET A 190 -12.81 2.73 -12.30
CA MET A 190 -13.55 2.50 -13.55
C MET A 190 -15.04 2.15 -13.31
N ALA A 191 -15.41 1.76 -12.10
CA ALA A 191 -16.80 1.47 -11.76
C ALA A 191 -17.57 2.79 -11.54
N ASN A 192 -18.83 2.85 -11.99
CA ASN A 192 -19.72 4.00 -11.75
C ASN A 192 -20.20 4.12 -10.28
N GLY A 193 -19.56 3.41 -9.35
CA GLY A 193 -19.93 3.34 -7.94
C GLY A 193 -18.87 4.01 -7.07
N LYS A 194 -19.32 4.72 -6.03
CA LYS A 194 -18.45 5.29 -5.00
C LYS A 194 -18.00 4.21 -4.01
N LEU A 195 -16.70 4.11 -3.77
CA LEU A 195 -16.10 3.24 -2.75
C LEU A 195 -16.15 3.89 -1.36
N GLY A 196 -16.24 5.22 -1.30
CA GLY A 196 -16.28 6.01 -0.07
C GLY A 196 -14.90 6.53 0.37
N GLY A 197 -14.91 7.70 1.02
CA GLY A 197 -13.74 8.25 1.69
C GLY A 197 -12.62 8.67 0.72
N PRO A 198 -11.33 8.53 1.10
CA PRO A 198 -10.18 8.95 0.29
C PRO A 198 -10.03 8.25 -1.08
N LEU A 199 -10.85 7.24 -1.38
CA LEU A 199 -10.80 6.49 -2.64
C LEU A 199 -11.73 7.04 -3.73
N ASP A 200 -12.60 8.01 -3.40
CA ASP A 200 -13.53 8.65 -4.35
C ASP A 200 -13.03 10.02 -4.85
N ILE A 201 -11.72 10.25 -4.84
CA ILE A 201 -11.09 11.52 -5.26
C ILE A 201 -11.26 11.82 -6.74
#